data_AF-A0A1Y3W8N8-F1
#
_entry.id   AF-A0A1Y3W8N8-F1
#
_cell.length_a   1.000
_cell.length_b   1.000
_cell.length_c   1.000
_cell.angle_alpha   90.00
_cell.angle_beta   90.00
_cell.angle_gamma   90.00
#
_symmetry.space_group_name_H-M   'P 1'
#
loop_
_entity.id
_entity.type
_entity.pdbx_description
1 polymer ?
#
loop_
_entity_poly.entity_id
_entity_poly.type
_entity_poly.pdbx_seq_one_letter_code
_entity_poly.pdbx_strand_id
1 'polypeptide(L)'
;MRLKDAADAVNYARIGKRVKLARVEKDLTQAGLARLVGCTNNYISHIEVAQTRVSLGVLMQIAKVLEKDLDFFLLDTPYVSRAKRIDLEIADKLNKCDPPMLLAVSKILDALLDCQHTLSTEPKDTPSEAPVEKPE
;
A
#
# COMPACT_ATOMS: atom_id res chain seq x y z
N MET A 1 -5.59 14.84 28.89
CA MET A 1 -4.73 14.81 27.68
C MET A 1 -5.63 14.45 26.50
N ARG A 2 -5.96 15.41 25.63
CA ARG A 2 -6.90 15.18 24.50
C ARG A 2 -6.13 14.50 23.36
N LEU A 3 -6.59 13.30 22.99
CA LEU A 3 -6.23 12.57 21.78
C LEU A 3 -6.55 13.44 20.55
N LYS A 4 -5.60 14.25 20.07
CA LYS A 4 -5.77 15.05 18.85
C LYS A 4 -4.94 14.56 17.65
N ASP A 5 -4.10 13.55 17.83
CA ASP A 5 -3.05 13.27 16.83
C ASP A 5 -3.36 12.11 15.86
N ALA A 6 -4.52 11.47 15.97
CA ALA A 6 -4.92 10.39 15.04
C ALA A 6 -5.69 10.91 13.79
N ALA A 7 -6.05 12.19 13.74
CA ALA A 7 -6.98 12.72 12.74
C ALA A 7 -6.42 12.77 11.30
N ASP A 8 -5.09 12.72 11.14
CA ASP A 8 -4.39 12.95 9.87
C ASP A 8 -3.78 11.69 9.22
N ALA A 9 -4.00 10.49 9.79
CA ALA A 9 -3.49 9.26 9.18
C ALA A 9 -4.25 8.89 7.87
N VAL A 10 -5.55 9.22 7.77
CA VAL A 10 -6.40 8.79 6.66
C VAL A 10 -6.72 9.97 5.73
N ASN A 11 -6.25 9.90 4.49
CA ASN A 11 -6.53 10.92 3.48
C ASN A 11 -7.88 10.67 2.79
N TYR A 12 -8.96 11.23 3.34
CA TYR A 12 -10.32 11.08 2.81
C TYR A 12 -10.52 11.71 1.43
N ALA A 13 -9.78 12.77 1.08
CA ALA A 13 -9.83 13.36 -0.26
C ALA A 13 -9.39 12.35 -1.33
N ARG A 14 -8.36 11.55 -1.04
CA ARG A 14 -7.91 10.50 -1.94
C ARG A 14 -8.87 9.29 -1.96
N ILE A 15 -9.44 8.92 -0.81
CA ILE A 15 -10.48 7.88 -0.76
C ILE A 15 -11.68 8.29 -1.64
N GLY A 16 -12.20 9.51 -1.47
CA GLY A 16 -13.34 10.02 -2.24
C GLY A 16 -13.09 9.99 -3.76
N LYS A 17 -11.91 10.44 -4.19
CA LYS A 17 -11.50 10.36 -5.61
C LYS A 17 -11.49 8.92 -6.14
N ARG A 18 -11.01 7.96 -5.35
CA ARG A 18 -10.97 6.55 -5.74
C ARG A 18 -12.35 5.89 -5.76
N VAL A 19 -13.23 6.25 -4.83
CA VAL A 19 -14.65 5.85 -4.87
C VAL A 19 -15.28 6.33 -6.17
N LYS A 20 -15.09 7.61 -6.52
CA LYS A 20 -15.58 8.16 -7.79
C LYS A 20 -15.00 7.44 -9.00
N LEU A 21 -13.69 7.20 -9.02
CA LEU A 21 -13.01 6.50 -10.11
C LEU A 21 -13.59 5.09 -10.31
N ALA A 22 -13.59 4.26 -9.27
CA ALA A 22 -14.11 2.89 -9.35
C ALA A 22 -15.62 2.85 -9.68
N ARG A 23 -16.39 3.84 -9.22
CA ARG A 23 -17.81 3.96 -9.60
C ARG A 23 -17.97 4.21 -11.10
N VAL A 24 -17.19 5.13 -11.65
CA VAL A 24 -17.23 5.45 -13.09
C VAL A 24 -16.73 4.27 -13.94
N GLU A 25 -15.69 3.55 -13.51
CA GLU A 25 -15.22 2.32 -14.17
C GLU A 25 -16.30 1.21 -14.24
N LYS A 26 -17.25 1.22 -13.30
CA LYS A 26 -18.40 0.31 -13.23
C LYS A 26 -19.66 0.86 -13.92
N ASP A 27 -19.57 2.00 -14.61
CA ASP A 27 -20.69 2.70 -15.27
C ASP A 27 -21.87 3.01 -14.34
N LEU A 28 -21.60 3.24 -13.05
CA LEU A 28 -22.64 3.54 -12.07
C LEU A 28 -22.82 5.05 -11.89
N THR A 29 -24.07 5.49 -11.77
CA THR A 29 -24.38 6.84 -11.26
C THR A 29 -24.19 6.88 -9.73
N GLN A 30 -24.02 8.07 -9.15
CA GLN A 30 -23.96 8.21 -7.67
C GLN A 30 -25.22 7.65 -7.00
N ALA A 31 -26.40 7.89 -7.59
CA ALA A 31 -27.66 7.33 -7.13
C ALA A 31 -27.73 5.81 -7.29
N GLY A 32 -27.13 5.26 -8.35
CA GLY A 32 -26.98 3.81 -8.55
C GLY A 32 -26.14 3.18 -7.45
N LEU A 33 -24.96 3.72 -7.18
CA LEU A 33 -24.09 3.25 -6.09
C LEU A 33 -24.77 3.39 -4.72
N ALA A 34 -25.42 4.51 -4.45
CA ALA A 34 -26.12 4.76 -3.20
C ALA A 34 -27.21 3.71 -2.93
N ARG A 35 -27.98 3.35 -3.95
CA ARG A 35 -29.01 2.31 -3.87
C ARG A 35 -28.43 0.94 -3.54
N LEU A 36 -27.33 0.56 -4.19
CA LEU A 36 -26.67 -0.73 -3.98
C LEU A 36 -26.01 -0.84 -2.60
N VAL A 37 -25.48 0.27 -2.09
CA VAL A 37 -24.85 0.35 -0.75
C VAL A 37 -25.90 0.51 0.37
N GLY A 38 -27.12 0.94 0.03
CA GLY A 38 -28.19 1.20 1.01
C GLY A 38 -28.04 2.55 1.73
N CYS A 39 -27.55 3.58 1.03
CA CYS A 39 -27.38 4.94 1.57
C CYS A 39 -27.99 6.00 0.64
N THR A 40 -27.88 7.28 1.02
CA THR A 40 -28.44 8.37 0.21
C THR A 40 -27.48 8.81 -0.89
N ASN A 41 -28.02 9.31 -2.01
CA ASN A 41 -27.23 9.86 -3.10
C ASN A 41 -26.31 11.00 -2.62
N ASN A 42 -26.82 11.88 -1.76
CA ASN A 42 -26.04 12.97 -1.16
C ASN A 42 -24.87 12.44 -0.33
N TYR A 43 -25.04 11.32 0.37
CA TYR A 43 -23.94 10.73 1.14
C TYR A 43 -22.82 10.24 0.23
N ILE A 44 -23.14 9.54 -0.87
CA ILE A 44 -22.13 9.17 -1.89
C ILE A 44 -21.46 10.39 -2.48
N SER A 45 -22.22 11.42 -2.86
CA SER A 45 -21.66 12.66 -3.40
C SER A 45 -20.68 13.32 -2.42
N HIS A 46 -21.07 13.47 -1.14
CA HIS A 46 -20.22 14.03 -0.10
C HIS A 46 -18.98 13.18 0.18
N ILE A 47 -19.06 11.85 0.06
CA ILE A 47 -17.89 10.96 0.15
C ILE A 47 -16.93 11.24 -1.01
N GLU A 48 -17.42 11.30 -2.24
CA GLU A 48 -16.58 11.49 -3.44
C GLU A 48 -15.81 12.81 -3.45
N VAL A 49 -16.39 13.86 -2.88
CA VAL A 49 -15.73 15.17 -2.73
C VAL A 49 -15.10 15.39 -1.35
N ALA A 50 -15.08 14.35 -0.51
CA ALA A 50 -14.55 14.35 0.86
C ALA A 50 -15.12 15.44 1.79
N GLN A 51 -16.36 15.85 1.54
CA GLN A 51 -17.14 16.72 2.43
C GLN A 51 -17.63 15.96 3.68
N THR A 52 -17.69 14.63 3.62
CA THR A 52 -17.96 13.79 4.79
C THR A 52 -16.95 12.66 4.91
N ARG A 53 -16.67 12.24 6.15
CA ARG A 53 -15.81 11.09 6.42
C ARG A 53 -16.64 9.81 6.26
N VAL A 54 -16.21 8.95 5.35
CA VAL A 54 -16.80 7.62 5.18
C VAL A 54 -16.43 6.74 6.38
N SER A 55 -17.38 5.97 6.90
CA SER A 55 -17.09 4.95 7.92
C SER A 55 -16.47 3.71 7.26
N LEU A 56 -15.70 2.93 8.03
CA LEU A 56 -15.11 1.69 7.51
C LEU A 56 -16.18 0.72 7.01
N GLY A 57 -17.30 0.57 7.75
CA GLY A 57 -18.40 -0.31 7.34
C GLY A 57 -19.01 0.08 5.99
N VAL A 58 -19.22 1.37 5.75
CA VAL A 58 -19.72 1.85 4.45
C VAL A 58 -18.67 1.64 3.36
N LEU A 59 -17.38 1.92 3.64
CA LEU A 59 -16.31 1.74 2.68
C LEU A 59 -16.17 0.27 2.25
N MET A 60 -16.35 -0.69 3.17
CA MET A 60 -16.37 -2.12 2.86
C MET A 60 -17.56 -2.50 1.95
N GLN A 61 -18.74 -1.91 2.15
CA GLN A 61 -19.88 -2.14 1.26
C GLN A 61 -19.64 -1.55 -0.13
N ILE A 62 -19.08 -0.34 -0.20
CA ILE A 62 -18.67 0.28 -1.47
C ILE A 62 -17.65 -0.62 -2.19
N ALA A 63 -16.63 -1.11 -1.49
CA ALA A 63 -15.62 -2.00 -2.03
C ALA A 63 -16.24 -3.27 -2.64
N LYS A 64 -17.18 -3.89 -1.92
CA LYS A 64 -17.92 -5.05 -2.40
C LYS A 64 -18.73 -4.75 -3.67
N VAL A 65 -19.49 -3.65 -3.69
CA VAL A 65 -20.34 -3.27 -4.84
C VAL A 65 -19.49 -2.91 -6.07
N LEU A 66 -18.36 -2.24 -5.85
CA LEU A 66 -17.46 -1.81 -6.92
C LEU A 66 -16.44 -2.89 -7.31
N GLU A 67 -16.46 -4.06 -6.67
CA GLU A 67 -15.52 -5.17 -6.90
C GLU A 67 -14.05 -4.72 -6.83
N LYS A 68 -13.74 -3.92 -5.80
CA LYS A 68 -12.36 -3.49 -5.49
C LYS A 68 -11.97 -3.98 -4.12
N ASP A 69 -10.69 -4.31 -3.95
CA ASP A 69 -10.14 -4.54 -2.62
C ASP A 69 -10.17 -3.27 -1.78
N LEU A 70 -10.29 -3.42 -0.45
CA LEU A 70 -10.29 -2.28 0.46
C LEU A 70 -9.00 -1.45 0.33
N ASP A 71 -7.87 -2.13 0.08
CA ASP A 71 -6.56 -1.51 -0.12
C ASP A 71 -6.55 -0.52 -1.27
N PHE A 72 -7.32 -0.76 -2.34
CA PHE A 72 -7.44 0.16 -3.46
C PHE A 72 -7.81 1.55 -2.96
N PHE A 73 -8.82 1.67 -2.10
CA PHE A 73 -9.26 2.96 -1.56
C PHE A 73 -8.24 3.58 -0.59
N LEU A 74 -7.45 2.75 0.08
CA LEU A 74 -6.53 3.13 1.16
C LEU A 74 -5.07 3.34 0.71
N LEU A 75 -4.74 3.17 -0.57
CA LEU A 75 -3.36 3.16 -1.13
C LEU A 75 -2.38 4.25 -0.63
N ASP A 76 -2.87 5.42 -0.19
CA ASP A 76 -2.03 6.53 0.30
C ASP A 76 -2.13 6.76 1.81
N THR A 77 -2.80 5.86 2.52
CA THR A 77 -2.85 5.86 3.97
C THR A 77 -1.65 5.05 4.51
N PRO A 78 -1.16 5.32 5.73
CA PRO A 78 -0.07 4.58 6.35
C PRO A 78 -0.43 3.11 6.64
N TYR A 79 -1.66 2.70 6.36
CA TYR A 79 -2.20 1.36 6.61
C TYR A 79 -2.04 0.40 5.43
N VAL A 80 -1.70 0.89 4.23
CA VAL A 80 -1.33 -0.01 3.11
C VAL A 80 0.14 -0.37 3.25
N SER A 81 0.43 -1.68 3.17
CA SER A 81 1.80 -2.17 3.36
C SER A 81 2.76 -1.43 2.42
N ARG A 82 3.93 -1.03 2.95
CA ARG A 82 5.02 -0.46 2.14
C ARG A 82 5.29 -1.32 0.91
N ALA A 83 5.22 -2.66 1.07
CA ALA A 83 5.36 -3.62 -0.01
C ALA A 83 4.37 -3.34 -1.15
N LYS A 84 3.05 -3.30 -0.89
CA LYS A 84 2.06 -3.06 -1.94
C LYS A 84 2.20 -1.71 -2.65
N ARG A 85 2.62 -0.67 -1.92
CA ARG A 85 2.88 0.65 -2.54
C ARG A 85 4.08 0.61 -3.47
N ILE A 86 5.15 -0.06 -3.06
CA ILE A 86 6.36 -0.25 -3.85
C ILE A 86 6.05 -1.15 -5.05
N ASP A 87 5.29 -2.24 -4.88
CA ASP A 87 4.91 -3.16 -5.95
C ASP A 87 4.17 -2.44 -7.08
N LEU A 88 3.20 -1.58 -6.74
CA LEU A 88 2.45 -0.80 -7.73
C LEU A 88 3.31 0.25 -8.44
N GLU A 89 4.20 0.92 -7.71
CA GLU A 89 5.11 1.90 -8.31
C GLU A 89 6.12 1.24 -9.25
N ILE A 90 6.66 0.09 -8.86
CA ILE A 90 7.55 -0.71 -9.70
C ILE A 90 6.79 -1.21 -10.93
N ALA A 91 5.58 -1.76 -10.76
CA ALA A 91 4.77 -2.25 -11.88
C ALA A 91 4.46 -1.16 -12.92
N ASP A 92 4.10 0.06 -12.48
CA ASP A 92 3.85 1.18 -13.40
C ASP A 92 5.11 1.62 -14.17
N LYS A 93 6.29 1.51 -13.56
CA LYS A 93 7.58 1.76 -14.23
C LYS A 93 7.92 0.64 -15.22
N LEU A 94 7.75 -0.63 -14.83
CA LEU A 94 8.02 -1.79 -15.68
C LEU A 94 7.15 -1.81 -16.94
N ASN A 95 5.88 -1.41 -16.86
CA ASN A 95 4.98 -1.32 -18.01
C ASN A 95 5.42 -0.30 -19.08
N LYS A 96 6.33 0.62 -18.74
CA LYS A 96 6.89 1.62 -19.66
C LYS A 96 8.22 1.18 -20.28
N CYS A 97 8.77 0.04 -19.85
CA CYS A 97 10.04 -0.48 -20.33
C CYS A 97 9.84 -1.34 -21.58
N ASP A 98 10.80 -1.27 -22.49
CA ASP A 98 10.89 -2.18 -23.64
C ASP A 98 11.58 -3.51 -23.24
N PRO A 99 11.53 -4.56 -24.09
CA PRO A 99 12.12 -5.85 -23.74
C PRO A 99 13.61 -5.81 -23.37
N PRO A 100 14.48 -5.04 -24.07
CA PRO A 100 15.87 -4.87 -23.67
C PRO A 100 16.03 -4.26 -22.26
N MET A 101 15.23 -3.24 -21.94
CA MET A 101 15.30 -2.59 -20.63
C MET A 101 14.76 -3.47 -19.52
N LEU A 102 13.72 -4.26 -19.76
CA LEU A 102 13.23 -5.26 -18.81
C LEU A 102 14.29 -6.32 -18.49
N LEU A 103 15.08 -6.74 -19.48
CA LEU A 103 16.20 -7.66 -19.26
C LEU A 103 17.29 -7.03 -18.37
N ALA A 104 17.60 -5.75 -18.59
CA ALA A 104 18.53 -5.01 -17.74
C ALA A 104 18.01 -4.88 -16.30
N VAL A 105 16.72 -4.57 -16.13
CA VAL A 105 16.08 -4.50 -14.81
C VAL A 105 16.14 -5.85 -14.09
N SER A 106 15.88 -6.97 -14.78
CA SER A 106 16.01 -8.32 -14.19
C SER A 106 17.41 -8.55 -13.65
N LYS A 107 18.46 -8.28 -14.45
CA LYS A 107 19.85 -8.45 -14.02
C LYS A 107 20.22 -7.57 -12.83
N ILE A 108 19.69 -6.35 -12.78
CA ILE A 108 19.92 -5.44 -11.64
C ILE A 108 19.23 -6.00 -10.39
N LEU A 109 18.00 -6.50 -10.50
CA LEU A 109 17.29 -7.11 -9.38
C LEU A 109 18.03 -8.35 -8.86
N ASP A 110 18.52 -9.21 -9.74
CA ASP A 110 19.33 -10.38 -9.37
C ASP A 110 20.57 -9.95 -8.57
N ALA A 111 21.32 -8.95 -9.05
CA ALA A 111 22.49 -8.43 -8.35
C ALA A 111 22.14 -7.81 -6.97
N LEU A 112 21.01 -7.10 -6.87
CA LEU A 112 20.55 -6.52 -5.60
C LEU A 112 20.12 -7.60 -4.60
N LEU A 113 19.53 -8.70 -5.07
CA LEU A 113 19.17 -9.85 -4.23
C LEU A 113 20.40 -10.59 -3.73
N ASP A 114 21.38 -10.82 -4.60
CA ASP A 114 22.66 -11.45 -4.24
C ASP A 114 23.40 -10.63 -3.16
N CYS A 115 23.37 -9.29 -3.24
CA CYS A 115 23.94 -8.42 -2.20
C CYS A 115 23.25 -8.54 -0.83
N GLN A 116 21.96 -8.89 -0.76
CA GLN A 116 21.28 -9.06 0.54
C GLN A 116 21.69 -10.36 1.23
N HIS A 117 22.04 -11.39 0.47
CA HIS A 117 22.51 -12.66 0.99
C HIS A 117 23.91 -12.55 1.61
N THR A 118 24.80 -11.74 1.04
CA THR A 118 26.17 -11.54 1.58
C THR A 118 26.21 -10.73 2.88
N LEU A 119 25.26 -9.82 3.11
CA LEU A 119 25.17 -9.01 4.34
C LEU A 119 24.57 -9.76 5.55
N SER A 120 23.94 -10.92 5.34
CA SER A 120 23.32 -11.72 6.42
C SER A 120 24.24 -12.82 6.98
N THR A 121 25.46 -12.96 6.45
CA THR A 121 26.42 -14.01 6.82
C THR A 121 27.77 -13.41 7.20
N GLU A 122 27.85 -12.75 8.35
CA GLU A 122 29.16 -12.54 9.00
C GLU A 122 29.43 -13.70 9.98
N PRO A 123 30.59 -14.39 9.92
CA PRO A 123 30.96 -15.43 10.87
C PRO A 123 31.19 -14.83 12.26
N LYS A 124 30.70 -15.50 13.31
CA LYS A 124 31.18 -15.26 14.68
C LYS A 124 32.61 -15.82 14.81
N ASP A 125 33.60 -15.03 14.42
CA ASP A 125 34.97 -15.28 14.84
C ASP A 125 35.13 -14.80 16.30
N THR A 126 35.00 -15.74 17.23
CA THR A 126 35.64 -15.62 18.56
C THR A 126 37.07 -16.13 18.43
N PRO A 127 38.11 -15.29 18.63
CA PRO A 127 39.47 -15.78 18.76
C PRO A 127 39.60 -16.56 20.08
N SER A 128 39.90 -17.85 19.94
CA SER A 128 40.34 -18.74 21.01
C SER A 128 41.87 -18.68 21.09
N GLU A 129 42.42 -17.92 22.04
CA GLU A 129 43.82 -17.98 22.51
C GLU A 129 43.81 -17.56 23.99
N ALA A 130 44.48 -18.19 24.96
CA ALA A 130 45.44 -19.29 24.96
C ALA A 130 45.54 -19.91 26.39
N PRO A 131 46.21 -21.05 26.59
CA PRO A 131 46.47 -21.66 27.91
C PRO A 131 47.47 -20.84 28.73
N VAL A 132 47.16 -20.62 30.01
CA VAL A 132 48.04 -19.91 30.96
C VAL A 132 49.15 -20.84 31.43
N GLU A 133 50.37 -20.58 30.96
CA GLU A 133 51.61 -21.12 31.49
C GLU A 133 51.95 -20.38 32.81
N LYS A 134 52.15 -21.12 33.91
CA LYS A 134 52.58 -20.56 35.21
C LYS A 134 54.11 -20.65 35.33
N PRO A 135 54.80 -19.60 35.80
CA PRO A 135 56.16 -19.74 36.32
C PRO A 135 56.15 -19.98 37.85
N GLU A 136 57.28 -20.55 38.29
CA GLU A 136 57.64 -20.97 39.66
C GLU A 136 57.55 -19.89 40.74
#